data_AF-A0A7D5E693-F1
#
_entry.id   AF-A0A7D5E693-F1
#
_cell.length_a   1.000
_cell.length_b   1.000
_cell.length_c   1.000
_cell.angle_alpha   90.00
_cell.angle_beta   90.00
_cell.angle_gamma   90.00
#
_symmetry.space_group_name_H-M   'P 1'
#
loop_
_entity.id
_entity.type
_entity.pdbx_description
1 polymer ?
#
loop_
_entity_poly.entity_id
_entity_poly.type
_entity_poly.pdbx_seq_one_letter_code
_entity_poly.pdbx_strand_id
1 'polypeptide(L)'
;MARRALLCCVLLVAGLAVVATPVAARPPPQPVSGFDGFGSDAYAPVDYPSTDTANVTVDVAVHANGTSTWTESATLTDPDAVDAFRENASLRDAVVTARFDHRFDRDTTRLRSRVANDTLVVTYRLDGVVHEAGGGVLLAPFADYRNDYYPGDADVTIEAPAGARVTSHPDAMVAADGDTTLRWNASTGVGDAGVSPGLVTFAPADAAFPSVHAALAVLATYGLPTLGVGGVYALLVGVPFGLLLSGVPRLAGRPGRDVRASALAVVLCVGVGAAVAHYPATGRVVAGTLGPFFLTLAAAVGLAVSLVGVGVHVVARRVR
;
A
#
# COMPACT_ATOMS: atom_id res chain seq x y z
N MET A 1 -31.63 -32.81 19.43
CA MET A 1 -31.15 -31.41 19.29
C MET A 1 -29.62 -31.30 19.18
N ALA A 2 -28.85 -32.06 19.96
CA ALA A 2 -27.37 -32.00 19.98
C ALA A 2 -26.67 -32.14 18.60
N ARG A 3 -27.11 -33.08 17.74
CA ARG A 3 -26.47 -33.33 16.43
C ARG A 3 -26.59 -32.15 15.44
N ARG A 4 -27.66 -31.36 15.54
CA ARG A 4 -27.90 -30.17 14.68
C ARG A 4 -27.18 -28.93 15.20
N ALA A 5 -27.07 -28.79 16.52
CA ALA A 5 -26.24 -27.76 17.15
C ALA A 5 -24.75 -28.01 16.87
N LEU A 6 -24.31 -29.27 16.92
CA LEU A 6 -22.96 -29.68 16.54
C LEU A 6 -22.67 -29.36 15.06
N LEU A 7 -23.60 -29.63 14.15
CA LEU A 7 -23.45 -29.30 12.73
C LEU A 7 -23.37 -27.79 12.49
N CYS A 8 -24.17 -26.99 13.21
CA CYS A 8 -24.08 -25.53 13.15
C CYS A 8 -22.76 -25.01 13.70
N CYS A 9 -22.27 -25.56 14.82
CA CYS A 9 -20.96 -25.20 15.37
C CYS A 9 -19.83 -25.60 14.43
N VAL A 10 -19.88 -26.80 13.82
CA VAL A 10 -18.89 -27.25 12.84
C VAL A 10 -18.92 -26.37 11.57
N LEU A 11 -20.10 -25.97 11.08
CA LEU A 11 -20.22 -25.05 9.95
C LEU A 11 -19.81 -23.61 10.30
N LEU A 12 -20.02 -23.15 11.54
CA LEU A 12 -19.53 -21.86 12.05
C LEU A 12 -18.01 -21.86 12.17
N VAL A 13 -17.43 -22.93 12.72
CA VAL A 13 -15.97 -23.09 12.86
C VAL A 13 -15.31 -23.29 11.50
N ALA A 14 -15.92 -24.09 10.60
CA ALA A 14 -15.43 -24.24 9.22
C ALA A 14 -15.61 -22.96 8.40
N GLY A 15 -16.68 -22.19 8.62
CA GLY A 15 -16.88 -20.87 8.00
C GLY A 15 -15.88 -19.84 8.51
N LEU A 16 -15.61 -19.80 9.82
CA LEU A 16 -14.54 -19.00 10.42
C LEU A 16 -13.15 -19.40 9.89
N ALA A 17 -12.92 -20.70 9.63
CA ALA A 17 -11.68 -21.20 9.04
C ALA A 17 -11.52 -20.83 7.55
N VAL A 18 -12.60 -20.50 6.83
CA VAL A 18 -12.54 -20.00 5.44
C VAL A 18 -12.35 -18.48 5.39
N VAL A 19 -12.82 -17.73 6.41
CA VAL A 19 -12.49 -16.30 6.58
C VAL A 19 -11.06 -16.10 7.06
N ALA A 20 -10.49 -17.11 7.71
CA ALA A 20 -9.04 -17.30 7.74
C ALA A 20 -8.54 -17.77 6.36
N THR A 21 -8.82 -17.00 5.30
CA THR A 21 -7.79 -16.85 4.27
C THR A 21 -6.52 -16.58 5.05
N PRO A 22 -5.38 -17.22 4.73
CA PRO A 22 -4.14 -16.72 5.28
C PRO A 22 -4.19 -15.22 5.02
N VAL A 23 -4.20 -14.41 6.09
CA VAL A 23 -3.62 -13.09 5.99
C VAL A 23 -2.26 -13.46 5.45
N ALA A 24 -2.11 -13.39 4.12
CA ALA A 24 -0.85 -13.64 3.47
C ALA A 24 0.05 -12.72 4.26
N ALA A 25 0.88 -13.31 5.12
CA ALA A 25 1.60 -12.55 6.12
C ALA A 25 2.30 -11.50 5.29
N ARG A 26 1.89 -10.23 5.47
CA ARG A 26 2.46 -9.15 4.67
C ARG A 26 3.97 -9.34 4.80
N PRO A 27 4.73 -9.28 3.70
CA PRO A 27 6.17 -9.35 3.80
C PRO A 27 6.61 -8.38 4.91
N PRO A 28 7.58 -8.79 5.75
CA PRO A 28 8.02 -7.95 6.84
C PRO A 28 8.38 -6.56 6.29
N PRO A 29 8.03 -5.47 7.00
CA PRO A 29 8.37 -4.13 6.55
C PRO A 29 9.84 -4.01 6.17
N GLN A 30 10.13 -3.29 5.09
CA GLN A 30 11.48 -3.13 4.56
C GLN A 30 11.94 -1.66 4.67
N PRO A 31 13.24 -1.42 4.93
CA PRO A 31 13.76 -0.07 4.85
C PRO A 31 13.66 0.46 3.41
N VAL A 32 13.28 1.72 3.25
CA VAL A 32 13.22 2.42 1.96
C VAL A 32 14.61 2.58 1.35
N SER A 33 15.63 2.67 2.19
CA SER A 33 17.03 2.75 1.78
C SER A 33 17.57 1.36 1.45
N GLY A 34 18.44 1.29 0.45
CA GLY A 34 19.25 0.12 0.15
C GLY A 34 20.46 0.00 1.07
N PHE A 35 20.79 1.00 1.88
CA PHE A 35 21.93 0.94 2.80
C PHE A 35 21.58 0.21 4.10
N ASP A 36 22.22 -0.94 4.36
CA ASP A 36 22.10 -1.74 5.58
C ASP A 36 23.46 -2.24 6.12
N GLY A 37 24.52 -1.46 5.90
CA GLY A 37 25.91 -1.89 6.13
C GLY A 37 26.42 -2.82 5.02
N PHE A 38 27.74 -2.78 4.77
CA PHE A 38 28.40 -3.57 3.74
C PHE A 38 29.41 -4.54 4.38
N GLY A 39 29.57 -5.73 3.81
CA GLY A 39 30.64 -6.66 4.19
C GLY A 39 30.24 -7.84 5.09
N SER A 40 29.01 -8.34 4.95
CA SER A 40 28.70 -9.72 5.33
C SER A 40 28.99 -10.67 4.16
N ASP A 41 29.10 -11.98 4.44
CA ASP A 41 29.36 -13.10 3.52
C ASP A 41 28.50 -13.12 2.22
N ALA A 42 27.48 -12.26 2.14
CA ALA A 42 26.57 -12.09 1.02
C ALA A 42 27.24 -11.61 -0.29
N TYR A 43 28.47 -11.09 -0.25
CA TYR A 43 29.14 -10.51 -1.42
C TYR A 43 30.42 -11.23 -1.85
N ALA A 44 30.61 -12.48 -1.39
CA ALA A 44 31.66 -13.36 -1.91
C ALA A 44 31.50 -13.52 -3.44
N PRO A 45 32.54 -13.24 -4.24
CA PRO A 45 33.95 -13.37 -3.87
C PRO A 45 34.70 -12.04 -3.67
N VAL A 46 34.02 -10.89 -3.57
CA VAL A 46 34.74 -9.61 -3.50
C VAL A 46 35.13 -9.31 -2.07
N ASP A 47 36.42 -9.44 -1.79
CA ASP A 47 37.01 -9.20 -0.48
C ASP A 47 37.19 -7.68 -0.29
N TYR A 48 36.48 -7.10 0.68
CA TYR A 48 36.62 -5.71 1.08
C TYR A 48 36.28 -5.54 2.57
N PRO A 49 36.84 -4.53 3.27
CA PRO A 49 36.56 -4.30 4.68
C PRO A 49 35.07 -4.06 4.93
N SER A 50 34.52 -4.73 5.95
CA SER A 50 33.15 -4.50 6.40
C SER A 50 32.98 -3.08 6.92
N THR A 51 31.92 -2.39 6.54
CA THR A 51 31.61 -1.02 6.98
C THR A 51 30.14 -0.88 7.32
N ASP A 52 29.85 -0.18 8.41
CA ASP A 52 28.50 0.30 8.68
C ASP A 52 28.23 1.59 7.87
N THR A 53 26.97 2.02 7.89
CA THR A 53 26.50 3.24 7.22
C THR A 53 25.86 4.20 8.21
N ALA A 54 26.16 5.49 8.09
CA ALA A 54 25.57 6.57 8.87
C ALA A 54 25.10 7.72 7.97
N ASN A 55 24.26 8.61 8.51
CA ASN A 55 23.74 9.80 7.80
C ASN A 55 23.12 9.45 6.44
N VAL A 56 22.20 8.48 6.46
CA VAL A 56 21.59 7.96 5.24
C VAL A 56 20.58 8.98 4.70
N THR A 57 20.68 9.32 3.41
CA THR A 57 19.70 10.18 2.73
C THR A 57 19.13 9.47 1.50
N VAL A 58 17.85 9.72 1.22
CA VAL A 58 17.16 9.20 0.04
C VAL A 58 16.42 10.34 -0.64
N ASP A 59 16.93 10.81 -1.76
CA ASP A 59 16.33 11.87 -2.55
C ASP A 59 15.66 11.30 -3.80
N VAL A 60 14.35 11.56 -3.94
CA VAL A 60 13.52 11.04 -5.02
C VAL A 60 13.00 12.20 -5.86
N ALA A 61 13.46 12.31 -7.09
CA ALA A 61 12.92 13.25 -8.07
C ALA A 61 11.88 12.54 -8.94
N VAL A 62 10.62 12.95 -8.83
CA VAL A 62 9.51 12.42 -9.62
C VAL A 62 9.43 13.16 -10.95
N HIS A 63 9.26 12.45 -12.05
CA HIS A 63 9.18 13.03 -13.39
C HIS A 63 7.77 12.92 -13.96
N ALA A 64 7.39 13.91 -14.77
CA ALA A 64 6.08 13.93 -15.44
C ALA A 64 5.88 12.77 -16.43
N ASN A 65 6.96 12.15 -16.90
CA ASN A 65 6.92 11.02 -17.84
C ASN A 65 6.67 9.66 -17.17
N GLY A 66 6.28 9.63 -15.89
CA GLY A 66 6.00 8.39 -15.18
C GLY A 66 7.24 7.68 -14.59
N THR A 67 8.39 8.34 -14.58
CA THR A 67 9.64 7.81 -14.01
C THR A 67 10.03 8.54 -12.73
N SER A 68 10.93 7.95 -11.96
CA SER A 68 11.53 8.61 -10.80
C SER A 68 13.03 8.35 -10.75
N THR A 69 13.80 9.39 -10.45
CA THR A 69 15.23 9.28 -10.19
C THR A 69 15.45 9.24 -8.69
N TRP A 70 16.18 8.24 -8.23
CA TRP A 70 16.52 8.03 -6.83
C TRP A 70 18.00 8.29 -6.66
N THR A 71 18.35 9.09 -5.66
CA THR A 71 19.72 9.29 -5.21
C THR A 71 19.77 8.94 -3.75
N GLU A 72 20.39 7.81 -3.45
CA GLU A 72 20.64 7.39 -2.08
C GLU A 72 22.09 7.69 -1.72
N SER A 73 22.32 8.19 -0.51
CA SER A 73 23.68 8.42 -0.02
C SER A 73 23.85 7.98 1.42
N ALA A 74 25.02 7.48 1.76
CA ALA A 74 25.37 7.13 3.13
C ALA A 74 26.87 7.31 3.38
N THR A 75 27.22 7.80 4.56
CA THR A 75 28.60 7.88 5.04
C THR A 75 29.04 6.51 5.52
N LEU A 76 30.15 6.02 4.98
CA LEU A 76 30.78 4.76 5.40
C LEU A 76 31.62 5.02 6.65
N THR A 77 31.51 4.14 7.65
CA THR A 77 32.20 4.30 8.93
C THR A 77 33.64 3.79 8.91
N ASP A 78 33.98 2.88 7.99
CA ASP A 78 35.34 2.35 7.84
C ASP A 78 36.11 3.06 6.70
N PRO A 79 37.20 3.78 7.00
CA PRO A 79 38.01 4.45 5.98
C PRO A 79 38.65 3.47 4.99
N ASP A 80 38.97 2.24 5.39
CA ASP A 80 39.58 1.25 4.48
C ASP A 80 38.55 0.79 3.43
N ALA A 81 37.26 0.68 3.82
CA ALA A 81 36.17 0.41 2.88
C ALA A 81 35.93 1.60 1.93
N VAL A 82 36.02 2.83 2.43
CA VAL A 82 35.95 4.05 1.62
C VAL A 82 37.05 4.05 0.57
N ASP A 83 38.30 3.80 0.97
CA ASP A 83 39.45 3.78 0.08
C ASP A 83 39.32 2.66 -0.96
N ALA A 84 38.87 1.46 -0.55
CA ALA A 84 38.59 0.36 -1.47
C ALA A 84 37.55 0.74 -2.54
N PHE A 85 36.42 1.34 -2.18
CA PHE A 85 35.41 1.78 -3.14
C PHE A 85 35.85 2.98 -3.98
N ARG A 86 36.75 3.82 -3.47
CA ARG A 86 37.29 4.97 -4.20
C ARG A 86 38.29 4.53 -5.26
N GLU A 87 39.21 3.63 -4.91
CA GLU A 87 40.29 3.16 -5.77
C GLU A 87 39.82 2.10 -6.76
N ASN A 88 38.86 1.26 -6.38
CA ASN A 88 38.38 0.16 -7.21
C ASN A 88 36.92 0.37 -7.63
N ALA A 89 36.74 1.02 -8.80
CA ALA A 89 35.43 1.27 -9.38
C ALA A 89 34.66 -0.01 -9.72
N SER A 90 35.35 -1.07 -10.18
CA SER A 90 34.72 -2.35 -10.50
C SER A 90 34.17 -3.06 -9.27
N LEU A 91 34.91 -3.03 -8.14
CA LEU A 91 34.42 -3.49 -6.83
C LEU A 91 33.17 -2.71 -6.42
N ARG A 92 33.25 -1.37 -6.44
CA ARG A 92 32.13 -0.51 -6.07
C ARG A 92 30.89 -0.80 -6.91
N ASP A 93 31.05 -0.92 -8.23
CA ASP A 93 29.95 -1.20 -9.13
C ASP A 93 29.38 -2.61 -8.92
N ALA A 94 30.20 -3.62 -8.62
CA ALA A 94 29.73 -4.96 -8.30
C ALA A 94 28.88 -4.99 -7.02
N VAL A 95 29.35 -4.35 -5.94
CA VAL A 95 28.63 -4.26 -4.66
C VAL A 95 27.34 -3.46 -4.82
N VAL A 96 27.39 -2.32 -5.50
CA VAL A 96 26.20 -1.49 -5.74
C VAL A 96 25.20 -2.20 -6.64
N THR A 97 25.65 -2.93 -7.67
CA THR A 97 24.74 -3.71 -8.53
C THR A 97 24.05 -4.80 -7.72
N ALA A 98 24.79 -5.59 -6.94
CA ALA A 98 24.21 -6.66 -6.12
C ALA A 98 23.14 -6.19 -5.13
N ARG A 99 23.15 -4.90 -4.76
CA ARG A 99 22.25 -4.31 -3.77
C ARG A 99 21.13 -3.44 -4.35
N PHE A 100 21.40 -2.75 -5.45
CA PHE A 100 20.53 -1.72 -6.02
C PHE A 100 20.05 -2.06 -7.43
N ASP A 101 20.40 -3.21 -8.01
CA ASP A 101 19.86 -3.62 -9.33
C ASP A 101 18.35 -3.90 -9.29
N HIS A 102 17.82 -4.26 -8.12
CA HIS A 102 16.40 -4.54 -7.92
C HIS A 102 15.88 -3.84 -6.66
N ARG A 103 14.94 -2.92 -6.83
CA ARG A 103 14.33 -2.12 -5.74
C ARG A 103 12.81 -2.08 -5.91
N PHE A 104 12.08 -2.20 -4.80
CA PHE A 104 10.61 -2.12 -4.79
C PHE A 104 9.95 -3.08 -5.81
N ASP A 105 10.42 -4.34 -5.84
CA ASP A 105 9.98 -5.40 -6.75
C ASP A 105 10.19 -5.09 -8.24
N ARG A 106 11.18 -4.25 -8.57
CA ARG A 106 11.47 -3.79 -9.94
C ARG A 106 12.96 -3.67 -10.21
N ASP A 107 13.33 -3.93 -11.45
CA ASP A 107 14.69 -3.68 -11.92
C ASP A 107 14.96 -2.17 -12.01
N THR A 108 16.12 -1.76 -11.55
CA THR A 108 16.58 -0.39 -11.67
C THR A 108 17.27 -0.17 -13.00
N THR A 109 17.18 1.06 -13.50
CA THR A 109 17.87 1.46 -14.74
C THR A 109 18.79 2.64 -14.48
N ARG A 110 19.82 2.79 -15.32
CA ARG A 110 20.82 3.87 -15.19
C ARG A 110 21.48 3.91 -13.81
N LEU A 111 21.66 2.75 -13.18
CA LEU A 111 22.37 2.60 -11.91
C LEU A 111 23.81 3.12 -12.06
N ARG A 112 24.21 4.03 -11.18
CA ARG A 112 25.54 4.64 -11.11
C ARG A 112 25.94 4.82 -9.67
N SER A 113 27.22 4.70 -9.41
CA SER A 113 27.80 4.87 -8.08
C SER A 113 28.98 5.84 -8.11
N ARG A 114 29.19 6.58 -7.03
CA ARG A 114 30.41 7.36 -6.80
C ARG A 114 30.69 7.48 -5.31
N VAL A 115 31.95 7.63 -4.95
CA VAL A 115 32.37 8.00 -3.59
C VAL A 115 32.70 9.49 -3.61
N ALA A 116 32.15 10.26 -2.67
CA ALA A 116 32.49 11.65 -2.44
C ALA A 116 32.86 11.84 -0.98
N ASN A 117 34.13 12.15 -0.73
CA ASN A 117 34.74 12.05 0.60
C ASN A 117 34.50 10.64 1.14
N ASP A 118 33.75 10.50 2.24
CA ASP A 118 33.48 9.24 2.91
C ASP A 118 32.05 8.74 2.60
N THR A 119 31.35 9.41 1.68
CA THR A 119 29.96 9.11 1.33
C THR A 119 29.88 8.33 0.03
N LEU A 120 29.27 7.15 0.08
CA LEU A 120 28.86 6.41 -1.11
C LEU A 120 27.52 6.98 -1.59
N VAL A 121 27.48 7.44 -2.83
CA VAL A 121 26.29 7.98 -3.50
C VAL A 121 25.90 7.02 -4.62
N VAL A 122 24.67 6.56 -4.59
CA VAL A 122 24.08 5.66 -5.59
C VAL A 122 22.90 6.36 -6.24
N THR A 123 22.92 6.46 -7.57
CA THR A 123 21.83 7.04 -8.34
C THR A 123 21.26 6.00 -9.28
N TYR A 124 19.94 5.85 -9.29
CA TYR A 124 19.24 4.95 -10.19
C TYR A 124 17.89 5.52 -10.61
N ARG A 125 17.23 4.85 -11.55
CA ARG A 125 15.90 5.23 -12.03
C ARG A 125 14.97 4.03 -11.98
N LEU A 126 13.78 4.27 -11.43
CA LEU A 126 12.65 3.36 -11.50
C LEU A 126 11.69 3.83 -12.59
N ASP A 127 11.32 2.90 -13.46
CA ASP A 127 10.37 3.12 -14.54
C ASP A 127 8.99 2.57 -14.15
N GLY A 128 7.93 3.30 -14.53
CA GLY A 128 6.54 2.89 -14.33
C GLY A 128 6.09 2.87 -12.87
N VAL A 129 6.80 3.51 -11.95
CA VAL A 129 6.40 3.68 -10.54
C VAL A 129 5.51 4.91 -10.33
N VAL A 130 5.36 5.74 -11.36
CA VAL A 130 4.48 6.89 -11.40
C VAL A 130 3.54 6.74 -12.59
N HIS A 131 2.25 6.91 -12.37
CA HIS A 131 1.22 6.74 -13.38
C HIS A 131 0.41 8.03 -13.56
N GLU A 132 0.12 8.41 -14.80
CA GLU A 132 -0.81 9.49 -15.08
C GLU A 132 -2.26 8.97 -15.01
N ALA A 133 -3.09 9.64 -14.22
CA ALA A 133 -4.50 9.26 -14.01
C ALA A 133 -5.50 10.24 -14.65
N GLY A 134 -5.00 11.13 -15.51
CA GLY A 134 -5.78 12.12 -16.24
C GLY A 134 -5.75 13.52 -15.62
N GLY A 135 -5.97 14.55 -16.43
CA GLY A 135 -5.95 15.95 -15.99
C GLY A 135 -4.59 16.42 -15.47
N GLY A 136 -3.50 15.78 -15.89
CA GLY A 136 -2.14 16.05 -15.41
C GLY A 136 -1.87 15.55 -13.98
N VAL A 137 -2.77 14.76 -13.40
CA VAL A 137 -2.56 14.14 -12.08
C VAL A 137 -1.64 12.94 -12.21
N LEU A 138 -0.61 12.89 -11.37
CA LEU A 138 0.34 11.80 -11.26
C LEU A 138 0.14 11.07 -9.94
N LEU A 139 0.09 9.74 -10.04
CA LEU A 139 -0.12 8.80 -8.96
C LEU A 139 1.19 8.04 -8.75
N ALA A 140 1.84 8.22 -7.60
CA ALA A 140 3.13 7.61 -7.29
C ALA A 140 2.99 6.63 -6.12
N PRO A 141 2.62 5.37 -6.39
CA PRO A 141 2.84 4.29 -5.44
C PRO A 141 4.34 4.00 -5.38
N PHE A 142 5.06 4.70 -4.49
CA PHE A 142 6.51 4.52 -4.30
C PHE A 142 6.90 3.11 -3.80
N ALA A 143 5.91 2.27 -3.47
CA ALA A 143 6.03 0.90 -3.02
C ALA A 143 4.96 0.03 -3.68
N ASP A 144 5.25 -1.26 -3.92
CA ASP A 144 4.22 -2.21 -4.31
C ASP A 144 3.15 -2.31 -3.22
N TYR A 145 1.90 -2.52 -3.64
CA TYR A 145 0.72 -2.58 -2.78
C TYR A 145 0.77 -3.73 -1.77
N ARG A 146 1.72 -4.64 -1.93
CA ARG A 146 1.86 -5.86 -1.13
C ARG A 146 2.87 -5.75 -0.01
N ASN A 147 3.70 -4.70 0.02
CA ASN A 147 4.79 -4.57 0.98
C ASN A 147 4.74 -3.26 1.75
N ASP A 148 5.25 -3.28 2.98
CA ASP A 148 5.32 -2.13 3.88
C ASP A 148 6.75 -1.56 3.83
N TYR A 149 6.90 -0.25 3.67
CA TYR A 149 8.22 0.40 3.74
C TYR A 149 8.31 1.40 4.89
N TYR A 150 9.51 1.52 5.44
CA TYR A 150 9.83 2.46 6.52
C TYR A 150 11.13 3.22 6.25
N PRO A 151 11.31 4.44 6.81
CA PRO A 151 12.48 5.26 6.48
C PRO A 151 13.76 4.69 7.12
N GLY A 152 13.64 3.95 8.23
CA GLY A 152 14.78 3.49 9.01
C GLY A 152 15.55 4.70 9.54
N ASP A 153 16.87 4.66 9.39
CA ASP A 153 17.76 5.78 9.72
C ASP A 153 17.91 6.79 8.58
N ALA A 154 17.13 6.66 7.50
CA ALA A 154 17.20 7.54 6.35
C ALA A 154 16.35 8.80 6.52
N ASP A 155 16.91 9.94 6.11
CA ASP A 155 16.16 11.14 5.79
C ASP A 155 15.71 11.09 4.33
N VAL A 156 14.40 10.93 4.10
CA VAL A 156 13.82 10.80 2.77
C VAL A 156 13.21 12.13 2.33
N THR A 157 13.54 12.54 1.11
CA THR A 157 12.97 13.69 0.43
C THR A 157 12.40 13.25 -0.91
N ILE A 158 11.15 13.61 -1.19
CA ILE A 158 10.51 13.34 -2.47
C ILE A 158 10.12 14.67 -3.09
N GLU A 159 10.68 14.99 -4.24
CA GLU A 159 10.41 16.21 -5.00
C GLU A 159 9.30 15.95 -6.03
N ALA A 160 8.29 16.82 -6.01
CA ALA A 160 7.23 16.80 -7.00
C ALA A 160 7.76 17.10 -8.41
N PRO A 161 7.11 16.59 -9.47
CA PRO A 161 7.45 16.94 -10.84
C PRO A 161 7.38 18.45 -11.08
N ALA A 162 8.23 18.96 -11.96
CA ALA A 162 8.22 20.37 -12.34
C ALA A 162 6.82 20.84 -12.75
N GLY A 163 6.32 21.91 -12.12
CA GLY A 163 4.99 22.45 -12.36
C GLY A 163 3.84 21.72 -11.64
N ALA A 164 4.14 20.72 -10.82
CA ALA A 164 3.17 20.02 -9.98
C ALA A 164 3.39 20.34 -8.48
N ARG A 165 2.37 20.03 -7.68
CA ARG A 165 2.41 20.06 -6.21
C ARG A 165 1.82 18.77 -5.65
N VAL A 166 2.25 18.41 -4.46
CA VAL A 166 1.69 17.34 -3.65
C VAL A 166 0.27 17.71 -3.27
N THR A 167 -0.67 16.81 -3.54
CA THR A 167 -2.10 17.01 -3.20
C THR A 167 -2.63 16.04 -2.16
N SER A 168 -2.00 14.88 -2.04
CA SER A 168 -2.33 13.84 -1.08
C SER A 168 -1.09 13.00 -0.85
N HIS A 169 -0.87 12.61 0.41
CA HIS A 169 0.25 11.80 0.84
C HIS A 169 -0.11 11.06 2.15
N PRO A 170 0.61 10.00 2.51
CA PRO A 170 0.44 9.32 3.80
C PRO A 170 0.67 10.25 4.99
N ASP A 171 -0.02 9.99 6.11
CA ASP A 171 0.10 10.76 7.37
C ASP A 171 1.50 10.67 8.01
N ALA A 172 2.29 9.65 7.64
CA ALA A 172 3.68 9.48 8.06
C ALA A 172 4.65 10.43 7.33
N MET A 173 4.21 11.02 6.21
CA MET A 173 4.99 12.00 5.43
C MET A 173 4.48 13.40 5.71
N VAL A 174 5.36 14.39 5.56
CA VAL A 174 5.02 15.81 5.76
C VAL A 174 5.32 16.57 4.47
N ALA A 175 4.34 17.30 3.96
CA ALA A 175 4.55 18.25 2.86
C ALA A 175 5.35 19.47 3.33
N ALA A 176 6.30 19.90 2.51
CA ALA A 176 7.18 21.03 2.76
C ALA A 176 7.36 21.87 1.48
N ASP A 177 8.07 22.98 1.62
CA ASP A 177 8.47 23.86 0.51
C ASP A 177 7.30 24.37 -0.35
N GLY A 178 6.13 24.62 0.27
CA GLY A 178 4.93 25.04 -0.46
C GLY A 178 4.27 23.89 -1.25
N ASP A 179 4.29 22.69 -0.68
CA ASP A 179 3.75 21.45 -1.25
C ASP A 179 4.51 20.95 -2.49
N THR A 180 5.76 21.35 -2.69
CA THR A 180 6.60 20.83 -3.78
C THR A 180 7.51 19.69 -3.33
N THR A 181 7.65 19.48 -2.02
CA THR A 181 8.45 18.37 -1.47
C THR A 181 7.68 17.62 -0.39
N LEU A 182 7.97 16.33 -0.25
CA LEU A 182 7.60 15.53 0.91
C LEU A 182 8.85 15.15 1.69
N ARG A 183 8.75 15.20 3.01
CA ARG A 183 9.78 14.75 3.94
C ARG A 183 9.27 13.53 4.71
N TRP A 184 10.15 12.55 4.90
CA TRP A 184 9.86 11.34 5.65
C TRP A 184 11.10 10.83 6.38
N ASN A 185 11.04 10.74 7.70
CA ASN A 185 12.07 10.16 8.56
C ASN A 185 11.44 9.59 9.85
N ALA A 186 12.26 9.10 10.79
CA ALA A 186 11.78 8.53 12.05
C ALA A 186 10.97 9.50 12.95
N SER A 187 11.06 10.81 12.69
CA SER A 187 10.39 11.87 13.47
C SER A 187 9.20 12.53 12.77
N THR A 188 8.96 12.24 11.49
CA THR A 188 7.85 12.81 10.74
C THR A 188 6.54 12.07 11.00
N GLY A 189 5.46 12.82 11.25
CA GLY A 189 4.08 12.30 11.25
C GLY A 189 3.67 11.48 12.49
N VAL A 190 2.46 10.92 12.44
CA VAL A 190 1.92 10.00 13.45
C VAL A 190 1.59 8.67 12.78
N GLY A 191 2.19 7.58 13.24
CA GLY A 191 1.91 6.21 12.79
C GLY A 191 3.16 5.34 12.71
N ASP A 192 3.00 4.02 12.85
CA ASP A 192 4.06 3.07 12.48
C ASP A 192 4.19 3.07 10.96
N ALA A 193 5.42 3.03 10.47
CA ALA A 193 5.71 2.88 9.05
C ALA A 193 5.37 1.46 8.58
N GLY A 194 4.07 1.25 8.37
CA GLY A 194 3.45 0.13 7.68
C GLY A 194 2.69 0.66 6.47
N VAL A 195 3.42 1.32 5.56
CA VAL A 195 2.81 1.97 4.40
C VAL A 195 2.61 0.96 3.27
N SER A 196 1.65 0.06 3.44
CA SER A 196 1.06 -0.75 2.38
C SER A 196 -0.32 -0.18 2.08
N PRO A 197 -0.45 0.63 1.01
CA PRO A 197 0.54 1.42 0.29
C PRO A 197 0.15 2.89 0.25
N GLY A 198 1.14 3.72 0.50
CA GLY A 198 0.98 5.15 0.57
C GLY A 198 0.93 5.74 -0.81
N LEU A 199 -0.26 6.08 -1.29
CA LEU A 199 -0.36 6.70 -2.60
C LEU A 199 -0.10 8.19 -2.46
N VAL A 200 1.05 8.63 -2.96
CA VAL A 200 1.33 10.04 -3.16
C VAL A 200 0.70 10.50 -4.47
N THR A 201 0.07 11.66 -4.44
CA THR A 201 -0.54 12.26 -5.61
C THR A 201 0.03 13.64 -5.86
N PHE A 202 0.33 13.91 -7.12
CA PHE A 202 0.75 15.21 -7.59
C PHE A 202 -0.28 15.73 -8.59
N ALA A 203 -0.62 17.01 -8.51
CA ALA A 203 -1.48 17.67 -9.48
C ALA A 203 -0.81 18.94 -9.99
N PRO A 204 -1.19 19.45 -11.19
CA PRO A 204 -0.65 20.70 -11.70
C PRO A 204 -0.85 21.85 -10.69
N ALA A 205 0.18 22.67 -10.52
CA ALA A 205 0.18 23.75 -9.54
C ALA A 205 -0.84 24.86 -9.89
N ASP A 206 -1.21 24.99 -11.16
CA ASP A 206 -2.20 25.93 -11.68
C ASP A 206 -3.62 25.35 -11.78
N ALA A 207 -3.80 24.05 -11.48
CA ALA A 207 -5.12 23.42 -11.55
C ALA A 207 -6.11 24.07 -10.57
N ALA A 208 -7.33 24.34 -11.04
CA ALA A 208 -8.44 24.68 -10.17
C ALA A 208 -8.79 23.47 -9.30
N PHE A 209 -8.88 23.64 -7.98
CA PHE A 209 -9.22 22.57 -7.02
C PHE A 209 -8.35 21.30 -7.17
N PRO A 210 -7.02 21.41 -7.02
CA PRO A 210 -6.06 20.33 -7.28
C PRO A 210 -6.35 19.06 -6.47
N SER A 211 -6.72 19.21 -5.20
CA SER A 211 -7.05 18.08 -4.32
C SER A 211 -8.30 17.32 -4.77
N VAL A 212 -9.28 18.00 -5.36
CA VAL A 212 -10.48 17.36 -5.91
C VAL A 212 -10.14 16.57 -7.17
N HIS A 213 -9.35 17.15 -8.08
CA HIS A 213 -8.87 16.44 -9.27
C HIS A 213 -8.05 15.21 -8.89
N ALA A 214 -7.12 15.34 -7.93
CA ALA A 214 -6.34 14.23 -7.45
C ALA A 214 -7.22 13.13 -6.85
N ALA A 215 -8.17 13.50 -5.99
CA ALA A 215 -9.06 12.53 -5.36
C ALA A 215 -9.97 11.81 -6.37
N LEU A 216 -10.45 12.51 -7.41
CA LEU A 216 -11.20 11.91 -8.52
C LEU A 216 -10.32 10.99 -9.36
N ALA A 217 -9.07 11.36 -9.61
CA ALA A 217 -8.12 10.53 -10.36
C ALA A 217 -7.79 9.22 -9.61
N VAL A 218 -7.59 9.30 -8.29
CA VAL A 218 -7.45 8.10 -7.43
C VAL A 218 -8.71 7.25 -7.49
N LEU A 219 -9.90 7.85 -7.35
CA LEU A 219 -11.16 7.13 -7.43
C LEU A 219 -11.37 6.45 -8.80
N ALA A 220 -11.03 7.14 -9.90
CA ALA A 220 -11.16 6.58 -11.25
C ALA A 220 -10.19 5.40 -11.46
N THR A 221 -8.98 5.49 -10.90
CA THR A 221 -7.93 4.48 -11.07
C THR A 221 -8.17 3.26 -10.16
N TYR A 222 -8.47 3.48 -8.88
CA TYR A 222 -8.53 2.42 -7.87
C TYR A 222 -9.94 2.11 -7.37
N GLY A 223 -10.89 3.04 -7.49
CA GLY A 223 -12.24 2.89 -6.93
C GLY A 223 -13.01 1.70 -7.49
N LEU A 224 -13.14 1.58 -8.81
CA LEU A 224 -13.87 0.46 -9.44
C LEU A 224 -13.23 -0.91 -9.12
N PRO A 225 -11.90 -1.10 -9.26
CA PRO A 225 -11.24 -2.33 -8.82
C PRO A 225 -11.51 -2.66 -7.35
N THR A 226 -11.38 -1.69 -6.44
CA THR A 226 -11.60 -1.91 -5.00
C THR A 226 -13.06 -2.27 -4.68
N LEU A 227 -14.03 -1.64 -5.34
CA LEU A 227 -15.44 -2.02 -5.19
C LEU A 227 -15.73 -3.42 -5.72
N GLY A 228 -15.07 -3.81 -6.81
CA GLY A 228 -15.14 -5.17 -7.35
C GLY A 228 -14.69 -6.20 -6.32
N VAL A 229 -13.55 -5.96 -5.67
CA VAL A 229 -13.05 -6.80 -4.57
C VAL A 229 -14.07 -6.84 -3.42
N GLY A 230 -14.56 -5.68 -2.97
CA GLY A 230 -15.58 -5.61 -1.92
C GLY A 230 -16.85 -6.41 -2.26
N GLY A 231 -17.31 -6.31 -3.51
CA GLY A 231 -18.45 -7.08 -4.03
C GLY A 231 -18.20 -8.60 -4.01
N VAL A 232 -17.01 -9.04 -4.42
CA VAL A 232 -16.61 -10.45 -4.38
C VAL A 232 -16.61 -10.98 -2.93
N TYR A 233 -16.01 -10.25 -1.98
CA TYR A 233 -16.03 -10.65 -0.56
C TYR A 233 -17.44 -10.68 0.02
N ALA A 234 -18.28 -9.69 -0.30
CA ALA A 234 -19.68 -9.66 0.11
C ALA A 234 -20.45 -10.89 -0.39
N LEU A 235 -20.22 -11.31 -1.64
CA LEU A 235 -20.86 -12.49 -2.23
C LEU A 235 -20.33 -13.81 -1.66
N LEU A 236 -19.01 -13.98 -1.58
CA LEU A 236 -18.38 -15.24 -1.19
C LEU A 236 -18.40 -15.50 0.32
N VAL A 237 -18.31 -14.44 1.13
CA VAL A 237 -18.22 -14.54 2.60
C VAL A 237 -19.47 -13.97 3.25
N GLY A 238 -19.86 -12.75 2.86
CA GLY A 238 -20.99 -12.04 3.47
C GLY A 238 -22.31 -12.79 3.33
N VAL A 239 -22.66 -13.24 2.12
CA VAL A 239 -23.94 -13.92 1.86
C VAL A 239 -24.06 -15.25 2.61
N PRO A 240 -23.08 -16.18 2.58
CA PRO A 240 -23.15 -17.41 3.37
C PRO A 240 -23.28 -17.15 4.87
N PHE A 241 -22.50 -16.22 5.43
CA PHE A 241 -22.59 -15.87 6.85
C PHE A 241 -23.93 -15.23 7.21
N GLY A 242 -24.41 -14.31 6.38
CA GLY A 242 -25.73 -13.70 6.56
C GLY A 242 -26.84 -14.74 6.53
N LEU A 243 -26.77 -15.72 5.62
CA LEU A 243 -27.73 -16.82 5.53
C LEU A 243 -27.68 -17.72 6.77
N LEU A 244 -26.49 -18.09 7.25
CA LEU A 244 -26.30 -18.88 8.48
C LEU A 244 -26.89 -18.17 9.71
N LEU A 245 -26.52 -16.90 9.92
CA LEU A 245 -27.05 -16.07 11.01
C LEU A 245 -28.56 -15.83 10.88
N SER A 246 -29.10 -15.85 9.67
CA SER A 246 -30.55 -15.74 9.44
C SER A 246 -31.33 -17.06 9.67
N GLY A 247 -30.64 -18.20 9.64
CA GLY A 247 -31.24 -19.52 9.80
C GLY A 247 -31.41 -19.93 11.26
N VAL A 248 -30.41 -19.61 12.10
CA VAL A 248 -30.35 -20.03 13.51
C VAL A 248 -31.51 -19.48 14.37
N PRO A 249 -31.90 -18.19 14.30
CA PRO A 249 -32.97 -17.64 15.13
C PRO A 249 -34.36 -18.16 14.74
N ARG A 250 -34.56 -18.50 13.46
CA ARG A 250 -35.81 -19.11 12.98
C ARG A 250 -35.98 -20.55 13.47
N LEU A 251 -34.89 -21.30 13.56
CA LEU A 251 -34.89 -22.62 14.20
C LEU A 251 -35.20 -22.54 15.71
N ALA A 252 -35.00 -21.36 16.31
CA ALA A 252 -35.32 -21.04 17.70
C ALA A 252 -36.66 -20.30 17.89
N GLY A 253 -37.50 -20.19 16.86
CA GLY A 253 -38.85 -19.63 16.97
C GLY A 253 -38.95 -18.09 17.07
N ARG A 254 -37.89 -17.34 16.79
CA ARG A 254 -37.90 -15.87 16.87
C ARG A 254 -38.50 -15.20 15.61
N PRO A 255 -39.14 -14.02 15.76
CA PRO A 255 -39.77 -13.30 14.65
C PRO A 255 -38.77 -12.92 13.55
N GLY A 256 -39.18 -13.09 12.29
CA GLY A 256 -38.29 -13.09 11.14
C GLY A 256 -37.80 -11.73 10.61
N ARG A 257 -38.14 -10.61 11.28
CA ARG A 257 -37.83 -9.24 10.84
C ARG A 257 -36.41 -8.82 11.26
N ASP A 258 -36.04 -9.05 12.51
CA ASP A 258 -34.69 -8.77 13.05
C ASP A 258 -33.61 -9.60 12.34
N VAL A 259 -33.99 -10.83 11.99
CA VAL A 259 -33.16 -11.84 11.31
C VAL A 259 -32.72 -11.42 9.90
N ARG A 260 -33.55 -10.64 9.18
CA ARG A 260 -33.21 -10.12 7.85
C ARG A 260 -32.28 -8.92 7.95
N ALA A 261 -32.49 -8.06 8.94
CA ALA A 261 -31.64 -6.90 9.18
C ALA A 261 -30.22 -7.32 9.58
N SER A 262 -30.07 -8.34 10.44
CA SER A 262 -28.75 -8.83 10.84
C SER A 262 -27.96 -9.47 9.69
N ALA A 263 -28.63 -10.22 8.80
CA ALA A 263 -27.97 -10.81 7.63
C ALA A 263 -27.50 -9.75 6.63
N LEU A 264 -28.33 -8.74 6.38
CA LEU A 264 -28.01 -7.59 5.55
C LEU A 264 -26.79 -6.83 6.12
N ALA A 265 -26.81 -6.59 7.44
CA ALA A 265 -25.72 -5.90 8.13
C ALA A 265 -24.39 -6.67 8.00
N VAL A 266 -24.40 -8.00 8.07
CA VAL A 266 -23.18 -8.81 7.92
C VAL A 266 -22.61 -8.75 6.50
N VAL A 267 -23.47 -8.84 5.48
CA VAL A 267 -23.06 -8.69 4.07
C VAL A 267 -22.46 -7.31 3.82
N LEU A 268 -23.13 -6.27 4.32
CA LEU A 268 -22.65 -4.88 4.23
C LEU A 268 -21.32 -4.70 4.95
N CYS A 269 -21.18 -5.15 6.20
CA CYS A 269 -19.95 -5.00 6.96
C CYS A 269 -18.77 -5.72 6.31
N VAL A 270 -18.97 -6.93 5.79
CA VAL A 270 -17.92 -7.70 5.11
C VAL A 270 -17.51 -7.02 3.80
N GLY A 271 -18.48 -6.60 2.98
CA GLY A 271 -18.20 -5.94 1.70
C GLY A 271 -17.52 -4.58 1.87
N VAL A 272 -18.06 -3.73 2.76
CA VAL A 272 -17.51 -2.41 3.07
C VAL A 272 -16.14 -2.57 3.73
N GLY A 273 -15.99 -3.48 4.69
CA GLY A 273 -14.71 -3.73 5.36
C GLY A 273 -13.63 -4.18 4.39
N ALA A 274 -13.95 -5.10 3.47
CA ALA A 274 -13.02 -5.54 2.44
C ALA A 274 -12.66 -4.40 1.48
N ALA A 275 -13.63 -3.60 1.03
CA ALA A 275 -13.36 -2.45 0.15
C ALA A 275 -12.45 -1.43 0.85
N VAL A 276 -12.73 -1.07 2.10
CA VAL A 276 -11.89 -0.14 2.88
C VAL A 276 -10.48 -0.69 3.07
N ALA A 277 -10.34 -1.99 3.36
CA ALA A 277 -9.04 -2.61 3.59
C ALA A 277 -8.15 -2.70 2.33
N HIS A 278 -8.75 -2.66 1.12
CA HIS A 278 -8.03 -2.73 -0.16
C HIS A 278 -7.93 -1.39 -0.88
N TYR A 279 -8.46 -0.30 -0.30
CA TYR A 279 -8.35 1.02 -0.89
C TYR A 279 -6.97 1.65 -0.59
N PRO A 280 -6.32 2.33 -1.54
CA PRO A 280 -5.01 2.93 -1.32
C PRO A 280 -5.02 3.93 -0.15
N ALA A 281 -3.97 3.91 0.68
CA ALA A 281 -3.82 4.86 1.77
C ALA A 281 -3.25 6.19 1.22
N THR A 282 -4.11 7.17 1.01
CA THR A 282 -3.73 8.53 0.55
C THR A 282 -3.66 9.56 1.69
N GLY A 283 -3.73 9.12 2.95
CA GLY A 283 -3.76 9.97 4.16
C GLY A 283 -5.13 10.57 4.49
N ARG A 284 -5.18 11.42 5.53
CA ARG A 284 -6.41 12.07 6.06
C ARG A 284 -7.20 12.89 5.04
N VAL A 285 -6.58 13.35 3.96
CA VAL A 285 -7.23 14.20 2.95
C VAL A 285 -8.35 13.44 2.23
N VAL A 286 -8.11 12.21 1.77
CA VAL A 286 -9.16 11.41 1.11
C VAL A 286 -10.15 10.83 2.11
N ALA A 287 -9.69 10.43 3.30
CA ALA A 287 -10.58 9.98 4.38
C ALA A 287 -11.55 11.09 4.84
N GLY A 288 -11.10 12.35 4.85
CA GLY A 288 -11.92 13.51 5.21
C GLY A 288 -12.83 13.99 4.08
N THR A 289 -12.31 14.13 2.86
CA THR A 289 -13.05 14.75 1.75
C THR A 289 -13.92 13.75 0.96
N LEU A 290 -13.44 12.52 0.76
CA LEU A 290 -14.17 11.48 0.01
C LEU A 290 -14.64 10.31 0.89
N GLY A 291 -14.25 10.22 2.16
CA GLY A 291 -14.75 9.19 3.09
C GLY A 291 -16.28 9.03 3.08
N PRO A 292 -17.08 10.12 3.08
CA PRO A 292 -18.53 10.03 2.94
C PRO A 292 -18.99 9.46 1.59
N PHE A 293 -18.27 9.79 0.51
CA PHE A 293 -18.56 9.28 -0.83
C PHE A 293 -18.24 7.77 -0.95
N PHE A 294 -17.10 7.33 -0.38
CA PHE A 294 -16.76 5.91 -0.31
C PHE A 294 -17.74 5.12 0.55
N LEU A 295 -18.13 5.65 1.71
CA LEU A 295 -19.13 5.01 2.55
C LEU A 295 -20.49 4.90 1.85
N THR A 296 -20.92 5.93 1.12
CA THR A 296 -22.18 5.88 0.37
C THR A 296 -22.12 4.93 -0.83
N LEU A 297 -21.01 4.90 -1.57
CA LEU A 297 -20.83 4.00 -2.70
C LEU A 297 -20.68 2.54 -2.24
N ALA A 298 -19.89 2.28 -1.21
CA ALA A 298 -19.73 0.96 -0.61
C ALA A 298 -21.05 0.47 0.02
N ALA A 299 -21.83 1.37 0.63
CA ALA A 299 -23.17 1.05 1.11
C ALA A 299 -24.13 0.72 -0.05
N ALA A 300 -24.09 1.46 -1.15
CA ALA A 300 -24.92 1.19 -2.33
C ALA A 300 -24.58 -0.17 -2.97
N VAL A 301 -23.29 -0.48 -3.12
CA VAL A 301 -22.83 -1.79 -3.61
C VAL A 301 -23.21 -2.91 -2.65
N GLY A 302 -22.95 -2.74 -1.36
CA GLY A 302 -23.33 -3.72 -0.34
C GLY A 302 -24.85 -3.94 -0.28
N LEU A 303 -25.65 -2.89 -0.51
CA LEU A 303 -27.10 -2.98 -0.60
C LEU A 303 -27.55 -3.74 -1.86
N ALA A 304 -26.94 -3.47 -3.02
CA ALA A 304 -27.21 -4.21 -4.25
C ALA A 304 -26.87 -5.70 -4.12
N VAL A 305 -25.70 -6.03 -3.56
CA VAL A 305 -25.29 -7.42 -3.27
C VAL A 305 -26.25 -8.07 -2.28
N SER A 306 -26.68 -7.33 -1.27
CA SER A 306 -27.64 -7.84 -0.29
C SER A 306 -29.02 -8.12 -0.91
N LEU A 307 -29.48 -7.29 -1.84
CA LEU A 307 -30.72 -7.52 -2.60
C LEU A 307 -30.63 -8.79 -3.46
N VAL A 308 -29.48 -9.03 -4.10
CA VAL A 308 -29.21 -10.28 -4.83
C VAL A 308 -29.26 -11.48 -3.88
N GLY A 309 -28.58 -11.41 -2.74
CA GLY A 309 -28.62 -12.47 -1.72
C GLY A 309 -30.03 -12.76 -1.19
N VAL A 310 -30.85 -11.72 -0.97
CA VAL A 310 -32.26 -11.87 -0.60
C VAL A 310 -33.07 -12.52 -1.73
N GLY A 311 -32.85 -12.12 -2.98
CA GLY A 311 -33.48 -12.71 -4.15
C GLY A 311 -33.19 -14.21 -4.27
N VAL A 312 -31.92 -14.60 -4.16
CA VAL A 312 -31.47 -16.01 -4.15
C VAL A 312 -32.15 -16.78 -3.02
N HIS A 313 -32.22 -16.21 -1.82
CA HIS A 313 -32.90 -16.85 -0.68
C HIS A 313 -34.41 -17.04 -0.88
N VAL A 314 -35.07 -16.06 -1.50
CA VAL A 314 -36.51 -16.15 -1.82
C VAL A 314 -36.76 -17.22 -2.87
N VAL A 315 -35.93 -17.29 -3.91
CA VAL A 315 -36.02 -18.32 -4.95
C VAL A 315 -35.77 -19.71 -4.36
N ALA A 316 -34.72 -19.89 -3.56
CA ALA A 316 -34.42 -21.16 -2.90
C ALA A 316 -35.55 -21.67 -1.98
N ARG A 317 -36.39 -20.75 -1.46
CA ARG A 317 -37.57 -21.10 -0.65
C ARG A 317 -38.80 -21.49 -1.46
N ARG A 318 -38.91 -21.08 -2.73
CA ARG A 318 -40.04 -21.43 -3.59
C ARG A 318 -39.90 -22.79 -4.26
N VAL A 319 -38.67 -23.33 -4.29
CA VAL A 319 -38.35 -24.63 -4.89
C VAL A 319 -38.47 -25.79 -3.88
N ARG A 320 -38.87 -25.50 -2.62
CA ARG A 320 -39.24 -26.49 -1.60
C ARG A 320 -40.75 -26.44 -1.35
#